data_AF-A0AA97G696-F1
#
_entry.id   AF-A0AA97G696-F1
#
_cell.length_a   1.000
_cell.length_b   1.000
_cell.length_c   1.000
_cell.angle_alpha   90.00
_cell.angle_beta   90.00
_cell.angle_gamma   90.00
#
_symmetry.space_group_name_H-M   'P 1'
#
loop_
_entity.id
_entity.type
_entity.pdbx_description
1 polymer ?
#
loop_
_entity_poly.entity_id
_entity_poly.type
_entity_poly.pdbx_seq_one_letter_code
_entity_poly.pdbx_strand_id
1 'polypeptide(L)'
;MENLYDTDFYSWSYRQAELIRQGRFNELDIANLVEEIEDMGKAQYQALRSCVKELLLHLLKWQMQSGKDDQHTMTDWYRSWLVSIAKQRGAIFDLLEDNPGLNGKIDEVLPKAYRSAKRDAAADMKCKPDDFPADSPWSFDQIMTEDSGCQKAKSEPMSLAQIDMKLFRYEILNSCIRMVAEKPH
;
A
#
# COMPACT_ATOMS: atom_id res chain seq x y z
N MET A 1 -28.83 12.02 -27.28
CA MET A 1 -28.80 13.04 -26.21
C MET A 1 -27.57 12.73 -25.38
N GLU A 2 -26.66 13.68 -25.21
CA GLU A 2 -25.52 13.50 -24.31
C GLU A 2 -26.02 13.35 -22.88
N ASN A 3 -25.63 12.27 -22.21
CA ASN A 3 -25.92 12.07 -20.81
C ASN A 3 -24.96 12.96 -20.01
N LEU A 4 -25.48 13.72 -19.03
CA LEU A 4 -24.66 14.56 -18.15
C LEU A 4 -23.63 13.71 -17.39
N TYR A 5 -23.91 12.42 -17.15
CA TYR A 5 -22.97 11.45 -16.61
C TYR A 5 -21.67 11.38 -17.45
N ASP A 6 -21.78 11.28 -18.77
CA ASP A 6 -20.64 11.11 -19.68
C ASP A 6 -19.88 12.43 -19.93
N THR A 7 -20.58 13.57 -19.86
CA THR A 7 -20.03 14.87 -20.30
C THR A 7 -19.66 15.82 -19.16
N ASP A 8 -20.32 15.71 -18.01
CA ASP A 8 -20.06 16.50 -16.80
C ASP A 8 -20.44 15.71 -15.54
N PHE A 9 -19.61 14.72 -15.22
CA PHE A 9 -19.76 13.85 -14.05
C PHE A 9 -19.89 14.64 -12.74
N TYR A 10 -19.20 15.78 -12.61
CA TYR A 10 -19.27 16.62 -11.42
C TYR A 10 -20.68 17.19 -11.23
N SER A 11 -21.24 17.83 -12.26
CA SER A 11 -22.60 18.37 -12.18
C SER A 11 -23.64 17.26 -12.05
N TRP A 12 -23.44 16.11 -12.71
CA TRP A 12 -24.31 14.94 -12.58
C TRP A 12 -24.34 14.42 -11.15
N SER A 13 -23.18 14.16 -10.52
CA SER A 13 -23.11 13.62 -9.15
C SER A 13 -23.76 14.56 -8.12
N TYR A 14 -23.54 15.88 -8.25
CA TYR A 14 -24.17 16.87 -7.39
C TYR A 14 -25.70 16.91 -7.58
N ARG A 15 -26.18 16.80 -8.82
CA ARG A 15 -27.60 16.73 -9.15
C ARG A 15 -28.25 15.49 -8.52
N GLN A 16 -27.63 14.32 -8.64
CA GLN A 16 -28.15 13.09 -8.03
C GLN A 16 -28.22 13.21 -6.50
N ALA A 17 -27.16 13.74 -5.86
CA ALA A 17 -27.16 13.97 -4.42
C ALA A 17 -28.29 14.91 -3.97
N GLU A 18 -28.56 15.96 -4.74
CA GLU A 18 -29.64 16.89 -4.43
C GLU A 18 -31.04 16.27 -4.58
N LEU A 19 -31.25 15.46 -5.63
CA LEU A 19 -32.50 14.70 -5.80
C LEU A 19 -32.74 13.75 -4.62
N ILE A 20 -31.69 13.08 -4.11
CA ILE A 20 -31.75 12.23 -2.92
C ILE A 20 -32.17 13.06 -1.68
N ARG A 21 -31.53 14.21 -1.45
CA ARG A 21 -31.86 15.09 -0.29
C ARG A 21 -33.31 15.60 -0.33
N GLN A 22 -33.83 15.84 -1.54
CA GLN A 22 -35.21 16.29 -1.74
C GLN A 22 -36.24 15.14 -1.72
N GLY A 23 -35.80 13.88 -1.61
CA GLY A 23 -36.68 12.70 -1.66
C GLY A 23 -37.28 12.40 -3.04
N ARG A 24 -36.68 12.95 -4.11
CA ARG A 24 -37.16 12.83 -5.50
C ARG A 24 -36.60 11.58 -6.18
N PHE A 25 -36.87 10.42 -5.59
CA PHE A 25 -36.28 9.14 -6.01
C PHE A 25 -36.68 8.69 -7.42
N ASN A 26 -37.83 9.14 -7.91
CA ASN A 26 -38.33 8.86 -9.26
C ASN A 26 -37.55 9.57 -10.37
N GLU A 27 -36.69 10.53 -10.03
CA GLU A 27 -35.86 11.29 -10.98
C GLU A 27 -34.39 10.86 -10.96
N LEU A 28 -34.04 9.87 -10.14
CA LEU A 28 -32.68 9.39 -10.03
C LEU A 28 -32.27 8.59 -11.26
N ASP A 29 -31.02 8.77 -11.64
CA ASP A 29 -30.35 7.96 -12.65
C ASP A 29 -29.83 6.66 -12.00
N ILE A 30 -30.77 5.75 -11.69
CA ILE A 30 -30.49 4.55 -10.89
C ILE A 30 -29.43 3.65 -11.53
N ALA A 31 -29.39 3.54 -12.87
CA ALA A 31 -28.43 2.68 -13.55
C ALA A 31 -26.99 3.14 -13.31
N ASN A 32 -26.70 4.42 -13.56
CA ASN A 32 -25.38 5.00 -13.35
C ASN A 32 -25.03 5.11 -11.86
N LEU A 33 -26.02 5.36 -10.97
CA LEU A 33 -25.78 5.36 -9.53
C LEU A 33 -25.36 3.98 -8.99
N VAL A 34 -25.96 2.89 -9.49
CA VAL A 34 -25.57 1.53 -9.10
C VAL A 34 -24.13 1.25 -9.56
N GLU A 35 -23.80 1.61 -10.80
CA GLU A 35 -22.44 1.46 -11.33
C GLU A 35 -21.41 2.19 -10.47
N GLU A 36 -21.66 3.46 -10.13
CA GLU A 36 -20.75 4.25 -9.28
C GLU A 36 -20.57 3.67 -7.87
N ILE A 37 -21.65 3.15 -7.27
CA ILE A 37 -21.57 2.52 -5.93
C ILE A 37 -20.75 1.23 -6.00
N GLU A 38 -20.94 0.41 -7.04
CA GLU A 38 -20.14 -0.80 -7.24
C GLU A 38 -18.67 -0.46 -7.50
N ASP A 39 -18.42 0.58 -8.28
CA ASP A 39 -17.07 1.01 -8.65
C ASP A 39 -16.32 1.64 -7.47
N MET A 40 -17.00 2.36 -6.57
CA MET A 40 -16.43 2.79 -5.29
C MET A 40 -15.90 1.59 -4.48
N GLY A 41 -16.68 0.50 -4.37
CA GLY A 41 -16.24 -0.70 -3.68
C GLY A 41 -15.05 -1.40 -4.37
N LYS A 42 -15.09 -1.49 -5.70
CA LYS A 42 -13.98 -2.05 -6.50
C LYS A 42 -12.71 -1.22 -6.33
N ALA A 43 -12.82 0.11 -6.27
CA ALA A 43 -11.67 1.00 -6.09
C ALA A 43 -10.94 0.74 -4.77
N GLN A 44 -11.67 0.57 -3.66
CA GLN A 44 -11.05 0.24 -2.36
C GLN A 44 -10.33 -1.11 -2.39
N TYR A 45 -10.94 -2.12 -3.02
CA TYR A 45 -10.29 -3.42 -3.23
C TYR A 45 -9.01 -3.30 -4.08
N GLN A 46 -9.02 -2.51 -5.17
CA GLN A 46 -7.82 -2.31 -6.00
C GLN A 46 -6.75 -1.49 -5.26
N ALA A 47 -7.13 -0.55 -4.40
CA ALA A 47 -6.21 0.20 -3.56
C ALA A 47 -5.48 -0.74 -2.59
N LEU A 48 -6.21 -1.60 -1.86
CA LEU A 48 -5.61 -2.61 -0.98
C LEU A 48 -4.65 -3.52 -1.76
N ARG A 49 -5.09 -4.05 -2.89
CA ARG A 49 -4.26 -4.92 -3.73
C ARG A 49 -2.99 -4.22 -4.21
N SER A 50 -3.08 -2.93 -4.56
CA SER A 50 -1.94 -2.14 -5.01
C SER A 50 -0.94 -1.91 -3.87
N CYS A 51 -1.41 -1.55 -2.68
CA CYS A 51 -0.55 -1.40 -1.51
C CYS A 51 0.16 -2.72 -1.13
N VAL A 52 -0.58 -3.84 -1.13
CA VAL A 52 0.01 -5.18 -0.88
C VAL A 52 1.03 -5.53 -1.96
N LYS A 53 0.76 -5.20 -3.23
CA LYS A 53 1.71 -5.43 -4.34
C LYS A 53 3.01 -4.66 -4.11
N GLU A 54 2.93 -3.36 -3.82
CA GLU A 54 4.11 -2.52 -3.58
C GLU A 54 4.88 -2.96 -2.33
N LEU A 55 4.18 -3.38 -1.27
CA LEU A 55 4.82 -3.96 -0.09
C LEU A 55 5.63 -5.21 -0.45
N LEU A 56 5.00 -6.17 -1.15
CA LEU A 56 5.66 -7.41 -1.58
C LEU A 56 6.83 -7.16 -2.54
N LEU A 57 6.70 -6.17 -3.44
CA LEU A 57 7.77 -5.78 -4.36
C LEU A 57 9.05 -5.43 -3.59
N HIS A 58 8.94 -4.58 -2.57
CA HIS A 58 10.09 -4.17 -1.78
C HIS A 58 10.62 -5.30 -0.88
N LEU A 59 9.76 -6.16 -0.33
CA LEU A 59 10.17 -7.35 0.42
C LEU A 59 10.93 -8.37 -0.43
N LEU A 60 10.52 -8.57 -1.68
CA LEU A 60 11.23 -9.45 -2.64
C LEU A 60 12.61 -8.89 -2.98
N LYS A 61 12.69 -7.59 -3.27
CA LYS A 61 13.97 -6.90 -3.55
C LYS A 61 14.92 -6.99 -2.36
N TRP A 62 14.38 -6.86 -1.15
CA TRP A 62 15.12 -7.03 0.09
C TRP A 62 15.68 -8.45 0.25
N GLN A 63 14.83 -9.48 0.13
CA GLN A 63 15.21 -10.87 0.35
C GLN A 63 16.36 -11.28 -0.58
N MET A 64 16.29 -10.93 -1.86
CA MET A 64 17.33 -11.24 -2.83
C MET A 64 18.69 -10.60 -2.53
N GLN A 65 18.71 -9.40 -1.94
CA GLN A 65 19.96 -8.68 -1.69
C GLN A 65 20.58 -9.05 -0.33
N SER A 66 19.78 -9.48 0.65
CA SER A 66 20.22 -9.90 1.98
C SER A 66 21.14 -11.14 2.00
N GLY A 67 21.14 -11.93 0.91
CA GLY A 67 21.99 -13.13 0.77
C GLY A 67 23.33 -12.89 0.08
N LYS A 68 23.67 -11.66 -0.31
CA LYS A 68 24.97 -11.32 -0.90
C LYS A 68 25.86 -10.77 0.21
N ASP A 69 27.07 -11.32 0.35
CA ASP A 69 28.04 -11.05 1.42
C ASP A 69 28.50 -9.58 1.58
N ASP A 70 27.96 -8.66 0.78
CA ASP A 70 28.13 -7.22 0.93
C ASP A 70 27.14 -6.69 2.00
N GLN A 71 27.40 -7.08 3.25
CA GLN A 71 26.62 -6.65 4.41
C GLN A 71 26.72 -5.13 4.60
N HIS A 72 25.56 -4.48 4.66
CA HIS A 72 25.35 -3.24 5.41
C HIS A 72 26.13 -1.98 5.00
N THR A 73 26.50 -1.79 3.73
CA THR A 73 26.61 -0.40 3.28
C THR A 73 25.19 0.14 3.11
N MET A 74 24.70 0.84 4.15
CA MET A 74 23.42 1.55 4.20
C MET A 74 23.36 2.59 3.08
N THR A 75 23.14 2.10 1.86
CA THR A 75 23.07 2.90 0.65
C THR A 75 21.67 3.48 0.54
N ASP A 76 21.52 4.60 -0.14
CA ASP A 76 20.26 5.33 -0.21
C ASP A 76 19.09 4.50 -0.78
N TRP A 77 19.38 3.50 -1.62
CA TRP A 77 18.36 2.58 -2.15
C TRP A 77 17.79 1.63 -1.10
N TYR A 78 18.56 1.26 -0.07
CA TYR A 78 18.07 0.39 1.01
C TYR A 78 17.13 1.15 1.94
N ARG A 79 17.50 2.39 2.29
CA ARG A 79 16.64 3.27 3.09
C ARG A 79 15.32 3.56 2.38
N SER A 80 15.34 3.78 1.06
CA SER A 80 14.12 4.05 0.32
C SER A 80 13.16 2.85 0.31
N TRP A 81 13.66 1.61 0.28
CA TRP A 81 12.81 0.42 0.37
C TRP A 81 12.17 0.26 1.76
N LEU A 82 12.90 0.52 2.83
CA LEU A 82 12.34 0.51 4.19
C LEU A 82 11.24 1.57 4.35
N VAL A 83 11.47 2.78 3.84
CA VAL A 83 10.47 3.85 3.84
C VAL A 83 9.24 3.41 3.05
N SER A 84 9.41 2.80 1.88
CA SER A 84 8.29 2.26 1.11
C SER A 84 7.54 1.16 1.84
N ILE A 85 8.23 0.20 2.47
CA ILE A 85 7.61 -0.87 3.26
C ILE A 85 6.75 -0.29 4.38
N ALA A 86 7.31 0.62 5.17
CA ALA A 86 6.58 1.27 6.27
C ALA A 86 5.35 2.05 5.76
N LYS A 87 5.51 2.79 4.66
CA LYS A 87 4.41 3.52 4.02
C LYS A 87 3.29 2.58 3.55
N GLN A 88 3.63 1.46 2.90
CA GLN A 88 2.60 0.54 2.41
C GLN A 88 1.91 -0.20 3.55
N ARG A 89 2.61 -0.56 4.62
CA ARG A 89 1.98 -1.12 5.83
C ARG A 89 0.99 -0.16 6.47
N GLY A 90 1.38 1.11 6.62
CA GLY A 90 0.47 2.16 7.10
C GLY A 90 -0.77 2.29 6.22
N ALA A 91 -0.57 2.40 4.90
CA ALA A 91 -1.69 2.48 3.96
C ALA A 91 -2.61 1.26 3.99
N ILE A 92 -2.07 0.04 4.13
CA ILE A 92 -2.86 -1.19 4.28
C ILE A 92 -3.65 -1.17 5.58
N PHE A 93 -3.02 -0.75 6.69
CA PHE A 93 -3.68 -0.62 7.98
C PHE A 93 -4.87 0.35 7.89
N ASP A 94 -4.63 1.57 7.40
CA ASP A 94 -5.66 2.60 7.25
C ASP A 94 -6.81 2.09 6.35
N LEU A 95 -6.49 1.44 5.22
CA LEU A 95 -7.50 0.88 4.32
C LEU A 95 -8.37 -0.19 4.98
N LEU A 96 -7.80 -1.07 5.80
CA LEU A 96 -8.54 -2.13 6.49
C LEU A 96 -9.32 -1.61 7.70
N GLU A 97 -8.84 -0.55 8.36
CA GLU A 97 -9.55 0.15 9.43
C GLU A 97 -10.76 0.90 8.88
N ASP A 98 -10.57 1.70 7.82
CA ASP A 98 -11.63 2.47 7.17
C ASP A 98 -12.65 1.59 6.45
N ASN A 99 -12.23 0.40 5.97
CA ASN A 99 -13.07 -0.51 5.20
C ASN A 99 -13.03 -1.95 5.77
N PRO A 100 -13.67 -2.23 6.92
CA PRO A 100 -13.58 -3.54 7.58
C PRO A 100 -14.03 -4.73 6.71
N GLY A 101 -14.91 -4.49 5.73
CA GLY A 101 -15.35 -5.51 4.77
C GLY A 101 -14.22 -6.05 3.87
N LEU A 102 -13.10 -5.33 3.75
CA LEU A 102 -11.92 -5.78 2.99
C LEU A 102 -11.12 -6.86 3.72
N ASN A 103 -11.29 -7.03 5.04
CA ASN A 103 -10.57 -8.08 5.78
C ASN A 103 -10.86 -9.48 5.21
N GLY A 104 -12.10 -9.75 4.80
CA GLY A 104 -12.48 -11.01 4.15
C GLY A 104 -11.93 -11.20 2.73
N LYS A 105 -11.19 -10.23 2.19
CA LYS A 105 -10.60 -10.26 0.84
C LYS A 105 -9.09 -10.49 0.83
N ILE A 106 -8.44 -10.55 2.00
CA ILE A 106 -6.99 -10.70 2.12
C ILE A 106 -6.48 -11.95 1.40
N ASP A 107 -7.13 -13.09 1.61
CA ASP A 107 -6.76 -14.37 0.98
C ASP A 107 -6.86 -14.35 -0.54
N GLU A 108 -7.77 -13.52 -1.08
CA GLU A 108 -7.92 -13.30 -2.51
C GLU A 108 -6.84 -12.34 -3.05
N VAL A 109 -6.55 -11.29 -2.29
CA VAL A 109 -5.62 -10.21 -2.67
C VAL A 109 -4.17 -10.70 -2.69
N LEU A 110 -3.73 -11.40 -1.65
CA LEU A 110 -2.33 -11.76 -1.45
C LEU A 110 -1.70 -12.50 -2.65
N PRO A 111 -2.26 -13.61 -3.17
CA PRO A 111 -1.67 -14.31 -4.32
C PRO A 111 -1.73 -13.47 -5.61
N LYS A 112 -2.77 -12.64 -5.79
CA LYS A 112 -2.89 -11.75 -6.96
C LYS A 112 -1.87 -10.62 -6.92
N ALA A 113 -1.61 -10.07 -5.73
CA ALA A 113 -0.62 -9.03 -5.51
C ALA A 113 0.80 -9.60 -5.68
N TYR A 114 1.08 -10.77 -5.10
CA TYR A 114 2.38 -11.43 -5.21
C TYR A 114 2.79 -11.70 -6.66
N ARG A 115 1.89 -12.24 -7.49
CA ARG A 115 2.19 -12.47 -8.92
C ARG A 115 2.55 -11.21 -9.69
N SER A 116 1.98 -10.06 -9.31
CA SER A 116 2.34 -8.78 -9.93
C SER A 116 3.64 -8.23 -9.34
N ALA A 117 3.80 -8.24 -8.02
CA ALA A 117 5.01 -7.83 -7.32
C ALA A 117 6.25 -8.58 -7.81
N LYS A 118 6.14 -9.90 -8.04
CA LYS A 118 7.21 -10.75 -8.58
C LYS A 118 7.67 -10.32 -9.96
N ARG A 119 6.74 -9.95 -10.84
CA ARG A 119 7.05 -9.47 -12.20
C ARG A 119 7.75 -8.11 -12.14
N ASP A 120 7.24 -7.22 -11.32
CA ASP A 120 7.78 -5.87 -11.16
C ASP A 120 9.18 -5.92 -10.50
N ALA A 121 9.37 -6.78 -9.50
CA ALA A 121 10.66 -7.00 -8.83
C ALA A 121 11.71 -7.53 -9.80
N ALA A 122 11.33 -8.53 -10.61
CA ALA A 122 12.22 -9.10 -11.62
C ALA A 122 12.66 -8.06 -12.66
N ALA A 123 11.73 -7.22 -13.11
CA ALA A 123 12.03 -6.12 -14.03
C ALA A 123 13.00 -5.10 -13.40
N ASP A 124 12.73 -4.65 -12.18
CA ASP A 124 13.57 -3.71 -11.44
C ASP A 124 14.99 -4.24 -11.20
N MET A 125 15.09 -5.52 -10.85
CA MET A 125 16.36 -6.18 -10.53
C MET A 125 17.07 -6.76 -11.76
N LYS A 126 16.48 -6.61 -12.95
CA LYS A 126 16.99 -7.16 -14.22
C LYS A 126 17.26 -8.67 -14.14
N CYS A 127 16.36 -9.41 -13.49
CA CYS A 127 16.41 -10.86 -13.33
C CYS A 127 15.13 -11.52 -13.88
N LYS A 128 15.00 -12.84 -13.75
CA LYS A 128 13.80 -13.56 -14.19
C LYS A 128 12.79 -13.68 -13.05
N PRO A 129 11.48 -13.62 -13.33
CA PRO A 129 10.45 -13.88 -12.30
C PRO A 129 10.56 -15.26 -11.65
N ASP A 130 11.21 -16.22 -12.31
CA ASP A 130 11.44 -17.57 -11.81
C ASP A 130 12.60 -17.65 -10.81
N ASP A 131 13.41 -16.59 -10.68
CA ASP A 131 14.43 -16.47 -9.64
C ASP A 131 13.78 -16.24 -8.25
N PHE A 132 12.48 -15.97 -8.22
CA PHE A 132 11.66 -15.86 -7.01
C PHE A 132 10.73 -17.08 -6.84
N PRO A 133 10.32 -17.43 -5.60
CA PRO A 133 9.36 -18.51 -5.36
C PRO A 133 8.07 -18.38 -6.18
N ALA A 134 7.50 -19.53 -6.57
CA ALA A 134 6.28 -19.58 -7.39
C ALA A 134 5.08 -18.91 -6.66
N ASP A 135 4.93 -19.21 -5.38
CA ASP A 135 3.95 -18.65 -4.46
C ASP A 135 4.60 -17.76 -3.40
N SER A 136 3.80 -16.92 -2.74
CA SER A 136 4.30 -16.04 -1.68
C SER A 136 4.90 -16.87 -0.54
N PRO A 137 6.15 -16.60 -0.13
CA PRO A 137 6.76 -17.29 1.01
C PRO A 137 6.23 -16.77 2.36
N TRP A 138 5.50 -15.65 2.35
CA TRP A 138 4.92 -15.02 3.53
C TRP A 138 3.40 -15.07 3.49
N SER A 139 2.81 -15.28 4.67
CA SER A 139 1.40 -14.98 4.94
C SER A 139 1.18 -13.46 5.03
N PHE A 140 -0.10 -13.05 5.03
CA PHE A 140 -0.45 -11.64 5.19
C PHE A 140 0.03 -11.07 6.53
N ASP A 141 -0.18 -11.80 7.63
CA ASP A 141 0.28 -11.35 8.95
C ASP A 141 1.79 -11.14 8.97
N GLN A 142 2.55 -12.04 8.35
CA GLN A 142 4.01 -11.92 8.27
C GLN A 142 4.44 -10.68 7.50
N ILE A 143 3.85 -10.36 6.34
CA ILE A 143 4.24 -9.15 5.60
C ILE A 143 3.85 -7.86 6.35
N MET A 144 2.88 -7.93 7.27
CA MET A 144 2.44 -6.80 8.10
C MET A 144 3.25 -6.63 9.38
N THR A 145 3.74 -7.72 10.00
CA THR A 145 4.44 -7.66 11.29
C THR A 145 5.94 -7.90 11.19
N GLU A 146 6.39 -8.74 10.25
CA GLU A 146 7.79 -9.11 10.17
C GLU A 146 8.57 -8.01 9.43
N ASP A 147 9.42 -7.30 10.14
CA ASP A 147 10.67 -6.84 9.53
C ASP A 147 11.54 -8.08 9.28
N SER A 148 11.15 -9.00 8.39
CA SER A 148 11.73 -10.36 8.27
C SER A 148 13.23 -10.40 7.90
N GLY A 149 13.93 -9.26 7.92
CA GLY A 149 15.40 -9.18 7.91
C GLY A 149 16.02 -8.21 8.92
N CYS A 150 15.27 -7.48 9.76
CA CYS A 150 15.87 -6.48 10.67
C CYS A 150 16.35 -7.06 12.01
N GLN A 151 15.93 -8.28 12.40
CA GLN A 151 16.31 -8.89 13.67
C GLN A 151 17.16 -10.16 13.54
N LYS A 152 18.25 -10.11 12.76
CA LYS A 152 19.36 -11.07 12.93
C LYS A 152 20.69 -10.37 13.17
N ALA A 153 20.72 -9.49 14.17
CA ALA A 153 21.89 -9.29 15.01
C ALA A 153 21.54 -9.80 16.42
N LYS A 154 22.24 -10.83 16.88
CA LYS A 154 21.98 -11.51 18.17
C LYS A 154 22.02 -10.52 19.35
N SER A 155 20.91 -10.36 20.06
CA SER A 155 20.81 -10.34 21.55
C SER A 155 19.37 -10.03 22.01
N GLU A 156 18.80 -10.97 22.77
CA GLU A 156 17.60 -10.96 23.65
C GLU A 156 16.29 -10.20 23.27
N PRO A 157 15.11 -10.77 23.60
CA PRO A 157 13.84 -10.27 23.09
C PRO A 157 13.36 -9.04 23.88
N MET A 158 13.39 -7.86 23.26
CA MET A 158 12.58 -6.74 23.72
C MET A 158 11.19 -6.83 23.08
N SER A 159 10.18 -7.09 23.92
CA SER A 159 8.76 -7.13 23.56
C SER A 159 8.34 -5.83 22.86
N LEU A 160 7.80 -5.97 21.64
CA LEU A 160 7.35 -4.88 20.76
C LEU A 160 6.06 -4.16 21.22
N ALA A 161 5.60 -4.37 22.44
CA ALA A 161 4.46 -3.63 23.00
C ALA A 161 4.81 -2.18 23.44
N GLN A 162 6.05 -1.71 23.25
CA GLN A 162 6.52 -0.42 23.79
C GLN A 162 7.25 0.50 22.79
N ILE A 163 7.32 0.16 21.50
CA ILE A 163 7.87 1.10 20.50
C ILE A 163 6.76 2.04 20.04
N ASP A 164 6.43 2.92 20.99
CA ASP A 164 5.52 4.04 20.95
C ASP A 164 5.85 4.98 19.77
N MET A 165 4.83 5.60 19.20
CA MET A 165 4.82 6.56 18.07
C MET A 165 5.83 7.73 18.17
N LYS A 166 6.63 7.80 19.23
CA LYS A 166 7.63 8.83 19.49
C LYS A 166 8.82 8.79 18.53
N LEU A 167 9.24 7.62 18.06
CA LEU A 167 10.36 7.52 17.10
C LEU A 167 9.97 8.02 15.70
N PHE A 168 8.72 7.78 15.27
CA PHE A 168 8.23 8.24 13.96
C PHE A 168 8.12 9.77 13.87
N ARG A 169 7.75 10.44 14.97
CA ARG A 169 7.77 11.91 15.03
C ARG A 169 9.18 12.48 15.10
N TYR A 170 10.12 11.83 15.79
CA TYR A 170 11.45 12.37 16.00
C TYR A 170 12.34 12.28 14.75
N GLU A 171 12.21 11.22 13.94
CA GLU A 171 13.04 11.06 12.73
C GLU A 171 12.49 11.83 11.52
N ILE A 172 11.15 11.92 11.36
CA ILE A 172 10.54 12.74 10.30
C ILE A 172 10.80 14.23 10.57
N LEU A 173 10.67 14.69 11.81
CA LEU A 173 10.93 16.10 12.16
C LEU A 173 12.42 16.45 11.98
N ASN A 174 13.35 15.55 12.34
CA ASN A 174 14.78 15.78 12.14
C ASN A 174 15.21 15.70 10.67
N SER A 175 14.55 14.88 9.84
CA SER A 175 14.76 14.87 8.39
C SER A 175 14.26 16.16 7.74
N CYS A 176 13.13 16.71 8.18
CA CYS A 176 12.60 17.99 7.68
C CYS A 176 13.44 19.20 8.16
N ILE A 177 13.97 19.19 9.38
CA ILE A 177 14.83 20.26 9.91
C ILE A 177 16.17 20.32 9.16
N ARG A 178 16.77 19.17 8.81
CA ARG A 178 18.02 19.13 8.02
C ARG A 178 17.82 19.65 6.59
N MET A 179 16.68 19.38 5.97
CA MET A 179 16.37 19.89 4.62
C MET A 179 16.18 21.42 4.54
N VAL A 180 15.82 22.09 5.64
CA VAL A 180 15.63 23.56 5.66
C VAL A 180 16.92 24.30 6.04
N ALA A 181 17.85 23.65 6.74
CA ALA A 181 19.11 24.25 7.19
C ALA A 181 20.22 24.31 6.11
N GLU A 182 20.07 23.62 4.98
CA GLU A 182 21.10 23.51 3.93
C GLU A 182 20.78 24.27 2.63
N LYS A 183 20.03 25.37 2.69
CA LYS A 183 19.97 26.31 1.54
C LYS A 183 21.07 27.36 1.64
N PRO A 184 22.06 27.39 0.73
CA PRO A 184 23.03 28.48 0.68
C PRO A 184 22.38 29.73 0.07
N HIS A 185 22.81 30.90 0.55
CA HIS A 185 22.44 32.23 0.07
C HIS A 185 22.88 32.49 -1.38
#